data_AF-K6V130-F1
#
_entry.id   AF-K6V130-F1
#
_cell.length_a   1.000
_cell.length_b   1.000
_cell.length_c   1.000
_cell.angle_alpha   90.00
_cell.angle_beta   90.00
_cell.angle_gamma   90.00
#
_symmetry.space_group_name_H-M   'P 1'
#
loop_
_entity.id
_entity.type
_entity.pdbx_description
1 polymer ?
#
loop_
_entity_poly.entity_id
_entity_poly.type
_entity_poly.pdbx_seq_one_letter_code
_entity_poly.pdbx_strand_id
1 'polypeptide(L)'
;MVKSDRVDILKDFIRIAANDLPSGKFYHNFKYDYTNIQQYSSKCNKLTAPNNKKPRVKALCMQILKYLKTKDDILNNEKSPYDVCVLLNYATITRLNEIFGPHNAQNITLAWASLIYVWNSFVDDNFSKPLYKKCKPIDNILMYDWHIRKILYDYFVDYSAIKGYFKNYKDECNKYYTYLEIIIDIYKYFDKFC
;
A
#
# COMPACT_ATOMS: atom_id res chain seq x y z
N MET A 1 17.57 17.11 5.43
CA MET A 1 16.98 17.18 4.08
C MET A 1 17.57 16.04 3.26
N VAL A 2 16.76 15.08 2.82
CA VAL A 2 17.23 14.05 1.87
C VAL A 2 17.36 14.74 0.51
N LYS A 3 18.56 14.75 -0.07
CA LYS A 3 18.83 15.41 -1.36
C LYS A 3 17.95 14.81 -2.48
N SER A 4 17.52 15.65 -3.42
CA SER A 4 16.70 15.28 -4.59
C SER A 4 17.23 14.04 -5.33
N ASP A 5 18.55 13.94 -5.50
CA ASP A 5 19.21 12.83 -6.20
C ASP A 5 19.05 11.49 -5.48
N ARG A 6 18.95 11.49 -4.14
CA ARG A 6 18.67 10.27 -3.35
C ARG A 6 17.24 9.78 -3.54
N VAL A 7 16.29 10.68 -3.83
CA VAL A 7 14.87 10.34 -3.99
C VAL A 7 14.62 9.63 -5.32
N ASP A 8 15.30 10.03 -6.39
CA ASP A 8 15.17 9.38 -7.69
C ASP A 8 15.93 8.04 -7.75
N ILE A 9 17.10 7.95 -7.10
CA ILE A 9 17.78 6.66 -6.82
C ILE A 9 16.88 5.74 -5.97
N LEU A 10 16.14 6.29 -4.99
CA LEU A 10 15.15 5.55 -4.21
C LEU A 10 14.04 4.97 -5.08
N LYS A 11 13.50 5.76 -6.02
CA LYS A 11 12.40 5.35 -6.91
C LYS A 11 12.81 4.23 -7.85
N ASP A 12 14.00 4.32 -8.44
CA ASP A 12 14.51 3.30 -9.36
C ASP A 12 14.92 2.01 -8.63
N PHE A 13 15.42 2.08 -7.40
CA PHE A 13 15.72 0.90 -6.58
C PHE A 13 14.49 0.25 -5.95
N ILE A 14 13.50 1.03 -5.49
CA ILE A 14 12.19 0.51 -5.05
C ILE A 14 11.57 -0.33 -6.17
N ARG A 15 11.77 0.04 -7.44
CA ARG A 15 11.29 -0.74 -8.59
C ARG A 15 12.01 -2.08 -8.78
N ILE A 16 13.31 -2.16 -8.46
CA ILE A 16 14.15 -3.36 -8.68
C ILE A 16 14.05 -4.36 -7.51
N ALA A 17 14.02 -3.88 -6.26
CA ALA A 17 13.88 -4.74 -5.08
C ALA A 17 12.43 -5.26 -4.88
N ALA A 18 11.43 -4.54 -5.40
CA ALA A 18 10.02 -4.80 -5.11
C ALA A 18 9.48 -6.13 -5.67
N ASN A 19 9.89 -6.62 -6.84
CA ASN A 19 9.18 -7.77 -7.42
C ASN A 19 9.50 -9.11 -6.73
N ASP A 20 10.63 -9.20 -6.03
CA ASP A 20 11.06 -10.45 -5.37
C ASP A 20 10.62 -10.52 -3.91
N LEU A 21 10.48 -9.36 -3.26
CA LEU A 21 10.11 -9.23 -1.86
C LEU A 21 8.58 -9.27 -1.64
N PRO A 22 8.10 -9.73 -0.46
CA PRO A 22 6.67 -9.84 -0.18
C PRO A 22 5.86 -8.54 -0.41
N SER A 23 6.38 -7.39 0.02
CA SER A 23 5.70 -6.09 -0.10
C SER A 23 5.49 -5.68 -1.56
N GLY A 24 6.51 -5.81 -2.40
CA GLY A 24 6.38 -5.43 -3.80
C GLY A 24 5.64 -6.47 -4.65
N LYS A 25 5.71 -7.76 -4.32
CA LYS A 25 4.77 -8.77 -4.85
C LYS A 25 3.33 -8.39 -4.56
N PHE A 26 3.03 -7.93 -3.34
CA PHE A 26 1.71 -7.42 -2.99
C PHE A 26 1.32 -6.25 -3.90
N TYR A 27 2.16 -5.21 -4.01
CA TYR A 27 1.82 -4.02 -4.81
C TYR A 27 1.63 -4.34 -6.29
N HIS A 28 2.47 -5.22 -6.84
CA HIS A 28 2.34 -5.71 -8.21
C HIS A 28 1.00 -6.41 -8.41
N ASN A 29 0.68 -7.39 -7.56
CA ASN A 29 -0.56 -8.15 -7.68
C ASN A 29 -1.79 -7.26 -7.51
N PHE A 30 -1.79 -6.37 -6.51
CA PHE A 30 -2.89 -5.42 -6.30
C PHE A 30 -3.13 -4.53 -7.53
N LYS A 31 -2.05 -4.03 -8.16
CA LYS A 31 -2.12 -3.13 -9.31
C LYS A 31 -2.60 -3.82 -10.58
N TYR A 32 -2.24 -5.08 -10.80
CA TYR A 32 -2.44 -5.77 -12.08
C TYR A 32 -3.49 -6.88 -12.06
N ASP A 33 -4.04 -7.25 -10.90
CA ASP A 33 -5.08 -8.28 -10.84
C ASP A 33 -6.48 -7.73 -11.13
N TYR A 34 -6.83 -7.65 -12.42
CA TYR A 34 -8.14 -7.19 -12.93
C TYR A 34 -9.20 -8.29 -13.01
N THR A 35 -8.89 -9.52 -12.58
CA THR A 35 -9.81 -10.66 -12.65
C THR A 35 -11.11 -10.37 -11.89
N ASN A 36 -12.27 -10.48 -12.53
CA ASN A 36 -13.58 -10.29 -11.91
C ASN A 36 -13.81 -8.95 -11.18
N ILE A 37 -13.01 -7.90 -11.41
CA ILE A 37 -13.18 -6.63 -10.68
C ILE A 37 -14.51 -5.93 -11.02
N GLN A 38 -15.08 -6.23 -12.20
CA GLN A 38 -16.30 -5.59 -12.70
C GLN A 38 -17.54 -5.86 -11.83
N GLN A 39 -17.54 -6.96 -11.06
CA GLN A 39 -18.64 -7.26 -10.13
C GLN A 39 -18.82 -6.18 -9.05
N TYR A 40 -17.79 -5.37 -8.78
CA TYR A 40 -17.81 -4.29 -7.81
C TYR A 40 -18.20 -2.93 -8.42
N SER A 41 -18.49 -2.87 -9.72
CA SER A 41 -18.81 -1.62 -10.44
C SER A 41 -20.00 -0.88 -9.82
N SER A 42 -21.07 -1.60 -9.45
CA SER A 42 -22.26 -1.02 -8.83
C SER A 42 -21.96 -0.33 -7.49
N LYS A 43 -21.11 -0.94 -6.65
CA LYS A 43 -20.66 -0.34 -5.38
C LYS A 43 -19.78 0.87 -5.64
N CYS A 44 -18.87 0.80 -6.61
CA CYS A 44 -17.97 1.90 -6.98
C CYS A 44 -18.64 3.06 -7.75
N ASN A 45 -19.89 2.90 -8.21
CA ASN A 45 -20.69 4.02 -8.69
C ASN A 45 -21.12 4.98 -7.56
N LYS A 46 -21.06 4.53 -6.28
CA LYS A 46 -21.35 5.34 -5.10
C LYS A 46 -20.20 6.27 -4.67
N LEU A 47 -19.09 6.29 -5.40
CA LEU A 47 -18.03 7.28 -5.18
C LEU A 47 -18.63 8.70 -5.23
N THR A 48 -18.10 9.64 -4.45
CA THR A 48 -18.56 11.02 -4.46
C THR A 48 -18.08 11.73 -5.74
N ALA A 49 -18.84 12.71 -6.21
CA ALA A 49 -18.43 13.51 -7.36
C ALA A 49 -17.18 14.37 -7.00
N PRO A 50 -16.24 14.58 -7.94
CA PRO A 50 -16.25 14.13 -9.34
C PRO A 50 -15.66 12.72 -9.55
N ASN A 51 -15.27 12.00 -8.48
CA ASN A 51 -14.54 10.74 -8.56
C ASN A 51 -15.37 9.61 -9.18
N ASN A 52 -16.70 9.62 -9.03
CA ASN A 52 -17.60 8.71 -9.75
C ASN A 52 -17.53 8.80 -11.28
N LYS A 53 -16.99 9.88 -11.83
CA LYS A 53 -16.79 10.06 -13.28
C LYS A 53 -15.36 9.77 -13.73
N LYS A 54 -14.44 9.44 -12.82
CA LYS A 54 -13.02 9.18 -13.14
C LYS A 54 -12.76 7.68 -13.30
N PRO A 55 -12.53 7.15 -14.52
CA PRO A 55 -12.39 5.71 -14.75
C PRO A 55 -11.25 5.07 -13.93
N ARG A 56 -10.12 5.77 -13.78
CA ARG A 56 -8.97 5.27 -13.00
C ARG A 56 -9.27 5.18 -11.50
N VAL A 57 -10.06 6.10 -10.94
CA VAL A 57 -10.47 6.05 -9.52
C VAL A 57 -11.50 4.95 -9.30
N LYS A 58 -12.43 4.77 -10.25
CA LYS A 58 -13.36 3.63 -10.25
C LYS A 58 -12.64 2.29 -10.32
N ALA A 59 -11.64 2.16 -11.19
CA ALA A 59 -10.82 0.95 -11.27
C ALA A 59 -10.12 0.66 -9.93
N LEU A 60 -9.51 1.68 -9.31
CA LEU A 60 -8.89 1.55 -7.98
C LEU A 60 -9.91 1.12 -6.91
N CYS A 61 -11.09 1.74 -6.89
CA CYS A 61 -12.18 1.32 -5.99
C CYS A 61 -12.50 -0.18 -6.15
N MET A 62 -12.67 -0.66 -7.38
CA MET A 62 -12.99 -2.06 -7.64
C MET A 62 -11.85 -3.00 -7.21
N GLN A 63 -10.59 -2.59 -7.38
CA GLN A 63 -9.42 -3.33 -6.90
C GLN A 63 -9.41 -3.48 -5.37
N ILE A 64 -9.74 -2.41 -4.64
CA ILE A 64 -9.85 -2.42 -3.18
C ILE A 64 -10.95 -3.39 -2.74
N LEU A 65 -12.17 -3.26 -3.28
CA LEU A 65 -13.30 -4.10 -2.88
C LEU A 65 -13.06 -5.58 -3.20
N LYS A 66 -12.41 -5.86 -4.34
CA LYS A 66 -11.96 -7.20 -4.66
C LYS A 66 -10.98 -7.73 -3.65
N TYR A 67 -9.93 -6.98 -3.34
CA TYR A 67 -8.91 -7.42 -2.39
C TYR A 67 -9.54 -7.76 -1.03
N LEU A 68 -10.40 -6.87 -0.51
CA LEU A 68 -11.13 -7.08 0.74
C LEU A 68 -11.94 -8.39 0.71
N LYS A 69 -12.66 -8.66 -0.40
CA LYS A 69 -13.48 -9.87 -0.52
C LYS A 69 -12.66 -11.15 -0.70
N THR A 70 -11.62 -11.12 -1.53
CA THR A 70 -10.78 -12.30 -1.81
C THR A 70 -9.93 -12.71 -0.62
N LYS A 71 -9.62 -11.78 0.27
CA LYS A 71 -8.77 -12.03 1.43
C LYS A 71 -9.54 -12.16 2.73
N ASP A 72 -10.87 -12.30 2.69
CA ASP A 72 -11.72 -12.51 3.87
C ASP A 72 -11.17 -13.63 4.78
N ASP A 73 -10.84 -14.81 4.23
CA ASP A 73 -10.29 -15.93 5.00
C ASP A 73 -8.89 -15.65 5.60
N ILE A 74 -8.07 -14.82 4.94
CA ILE A 74 -6.73 -14.43 5.43
C ILE A 74 -6.86 -13.33 6.50
N LEU A 75 -7.81 -12.42 6.34
CA LEU A 75 -8.15 -11.37 7.29
C LEU A 75 -8.80 -11.97 8.56
N ASN A 76 -9.50 -13.10 8.42
CA ASN A 76 -10.05 -13.89 9.51
C ASN A 76 -8.99 -14.74 10.24
N ASN A 77 -7.98 -15.25 9.52
CA ASN A 77 -6.96 -16.14 10.08
C ASN A 77 -5.67 -15.42 10.48
N GLU A 78 -5.45 -15.30 11.78
CA GLU A 78 -4.42 -14.52 12.50
C GLU A 78 -2.94 -14.91 12.30
N LYS A 79 -2.55 -15.51 11.17
CA LYS A 79 -1.17 -16.00 10.97
C LYS A 79 -0.33 -15.23 9.96
N SER A 80 -0.72 -14.00 9.61
CA SER A 80 0.20 -13.11 8.88
C SER A 80 1.15 -12.45 9.87
N PRO A 81 2.48 -12.48 9.64
CA PRO A 81 3.46 -11.82 10.52
C PRO A 81 3.39 -10.28 10.46
N TYR A 82 2.57 -9.74 9.56
CA TYR A 82 2.33 -8.32 9.38
C TYR A 82 0.86 -8.07 9.00
N ASP A 83 0.39 -6.85 9.23
CA ASP A 83 -0.96 -6.42 8.87
C ASP A 83 -1.06 -6.13 7.36
N VAL A 84 -1.77 -6.99 6.63
CA VAL A 84 -2.00 -6.84 5.19
C VAL A 84 -2.88 -5.64 4.83
N CYS A 85 -3.66 -5.13 5.78
CA CYS A 85 -4.51 -3.97 5.58
C CYS A 85 -3.71 -2.68 5.53
N VAL A 86 -2.60 -2.61 6.26
CA VAL A 86 -1.65 -1.50 6.13
C VAL A 86 -1.02 -1.47 4.73
N LEU A 87 -0.69 -2.64 4.15
CA LEU A 87 -0.23 -2.71 2.75
C LEU A 87 -1.31 -2.23 1.76
N LEU A 88 -2.57 -2.64 1.95
CA LEU A 88 -3.68 -2.19 1.10
C LEU A 88 -3.86 -0.67 1.14
N ASN A 89 -3.72 -0.09 2.33
CA ASN A 89 -3.74 1.35 2.56
C ASN A 89 -2.63 2.07 1.78
N TYR A 90 -1.37 1.62 1.94
CA TYR A 90 -0.24 2.18 1.20
C TYR A 90 -0.33 1.95 -0.31
N ALA A 91 -0.86 0.81 -0.75
CA ALA A 91 -1.10 0.53 -2.16
C ALA A 91 -2.14 1.52 -2.72
N THR A 92 -3.19 1.81 -1.97
CA THR A 92 -4.24 2.74 -2.39
C THR A 92 -3.70 4.15 -2.60
N ILE A 93 -2.99 4.70 -1.62
CA ILE A 93 -2.43 6.06 -1.77
C ILE A 93 -1.33 6.11 -2.83
N THR A 94 -0.54 5.05 -3.00
CA THR A 94 0.46 4.97 -4.07
C THR A 94 -0.23 5.07 -5.42
N ARG A 95 -1.33 4.32 -5.62
CA ARG A 95 -2.13 4.38 -6.84
C ARG A 95 -2.79 5.74 -7.04
N LEU A 96 -3.27 6.41 -5.99
CA LEU A 96 -3.79 7.77 -6.10
C LEU A 96 -2.73 8.76 -6.58
N ASN A 97 -1.50 8.67 -6.05
CA ASN A 97 -0.38 9.49 -6.50
C ASN A 97 -0.01 9.21 -7.96
N GLU A 98 -0.07 7.95 -8.41
CA GLU A 98 0.11 7.59 -9.83
C GLU A 98 -1.02 8.13 -10.74
N ILE A 99 -2.25 8.21 -10.24
CA ILE A 99 -3.42 8.67 -11.01
C ILE A 99 -3.40 10.20 -11.18
N PHE A 100 -3.10 10.94 -10.12
CA PHE A 100 -3.23 12.40 -10.09
C PHE A 100 -1.91 13.15 -10.19
N GLY A 101 -0.78 12.47 -10.01
CA GLY A 101 0.54 13.06 -9.83
C GLY A 101 0.78 13.46 -8.36
N PRO A 102 2.03 13.35 -7.86
CA PRO A 102 2.35 13.55 -6.44
C PRO A 102 2.13 14.98 -5.94
N HIS A 103 2.07 15.96 -6.84
CA HIS A 103 1.85 17.37 -6.48
C HIS A 103 0.37 17.76 -6.40
N ASN A 104 -0.56 16.84 -6.70
CA ASN A 104 -1.98 17.12 -6.75
C ASN A 104 -2.71 16.70 -5.45
N ALA A 105 -2.26 17.26 -4.33
CA ALA A 105 -2.73 16.89 -2.99
C ALA A 105 -4.25 17.03 -2.82
N GLN A 106 -4.86 18.05 -3.46
CA GLN A 106 -6.30 18.27 -3.38
C GLN A 106 -7.10 17.11 -4.00
N ASN A 107 -6.77 16.70 -5.23
CA ASN A 107 -7.49 15.59 -5.87
C ASN A 107 -7.21 14.26 -5.19
N ILE A 108 -5.98 14.05 -4.69
CA ILE A 108 -5.62 12.85 -3.90
C ILE A 108 -6.49 12.80 -2.64
N THR A 109 -6.62 13.91 -1.90
CA THR A 109 -7.42 13.99 -0.68
C THR A 109 -8.90 13.72 -0.96
N LEU A 110 -9.47 14.35 -1.98
CA LEU A 110 -10.87 14.13 -2.37
C LEU A 110 -11.13 12.68 -2.82
N ALA A 111 -10.21 12.10 -3.58
CA ALA A 111 -10.32 10.71 -4.01
C ALA A 111 -10.16 9.73 -2.84
N TRP A 112 -9.24 9.98 -1.92
CA TRP A 112 -9.07 9.18 -0.71
C TRP A 112 -10.34 9.19 0.15
N ALA A 113 -10.90 10.37 0.43
CA ALA A 113 -12.15 10.50 1.18
C ALA A 113 -13.32 9.75 0.49
N SER A 114 -13.42 9.88 -0.84
CA SER A 114 -14.42 9.15 -1.63
C SER A 114 -14.23 7.64 -1.57
N LEU A 115 -12.99 7.15 -1.59
CA LEU A 115 -12.68 5.72 -1.49
C LEU A 115 -12.99 5.18 -0.10
N ILE A 116 -12.63 5.90 0.96
CA ILE A 116 -12.96 5.56 2.35
C ILE A 116 -14.47 5.35 2.51
N TYR A 117 -15.28 6.25 1.95
CA TYR A 117 -16.73 6.15 2.03
C TYR A 117 -17.25 4.81 1.49
N VAL A 118 -16.80 4.43 0.28
CA VAL A 118 -17.22 3.16 -0.34
C VAL A 118 -16.58 1.96 0.35
N TRP A 119 -15.32 2.05 0.76
CA TRP A 119 -14.60 1.00 1.48
C TRP A 119 -15.31 0.66 2.79
N ASN A 120 -15.58 1.67 3.63
CA ASN A 120 -16.24 1.46 4.92
C ASN A 120 -17.65 0.86 4.72
N SER A 121 -18.45 1.42 3.81
CA SER A 121 -19.77 0.85 3.50
C SER A 121 -19.68 -0.60 3.00
N PHE A 122 -18.69 -0.93 2.18
CA PHE A 122 -18.50 -2.31 1.73
C PHE A 122 -18.13 -3.24 2.89
N VAL A 123 -17.25 -2.80 3.78
CA VAL A 123 -16.84 -3.58 4.95
C VAL A 123 -18.02 -3.82 5.89
N ASP A 124 -18.80 -2.78 6.17
CA ASP A 124 -19.99 -2.86 7.02
C ASP A 124 -21.05 -3.81 6.42
N ASP A 125 -21.24 -3.79 5.10
CA ASP A 125 -22.21 -4.63 4.40
C ASP A 125 -21.81 -6.12 4.32
N ASN A 126 -20.50 -6.45 4.32
CA ASN A 126 -20.01 -7.76 3.89
C ASN A 126 -19.33 -8.59 4.98
N PHE A 127 -18.91 -7.99 6.09
CA PHE A 127 -18.12 -8.72 7.09
C PHE A 127 -18.69 -8.60 8.50
N SER A 128 -18.43 -9.62 9.31
CA SER A 128 -18.80 -9.63 10.72
C SER A 128 -17.92 -8.66 11.53
N LYS A 129 -18.41 -8.21 12.70
CA LYS A 129 -17.75 -7.22 13.57
C LYS A 129 -16.25 -7.47 13.88
N PRO A 130 -15.73 -8.71 13.97
CA PRO A 130 -14.29 -8.94 14.13
C PRO A 130 -13.46 -8.47 12.94
N LEU A 131 -13.91 -8.71 11.71
CA LEU A 131 -13.16 -8.36 10.50
C LEU A 131 -13.25 -6.87 10.16
N TYR A 132 -14.41 -6.26 10.42
CA TYR A 132 -14.61 -4.80 10.31
C TYR A 132 -13.55 -4.02 11.08
N LYS A 133 -13.09 -4.52 12.23
CA LYS A 133 -12.02 -3.89 13.01
C LYS A 133 -10.63 -4.05 12.40
N LYS A 134 -10.40 -5.10 11.59
CA LYS A 134 -9.06 -5.48 11.12
C LYS A 134 -8.63 -4.74 9.85
N CYS A 135 -9.54 -4.46 8.91
CA CYS A 135 -9.16 -3.87 7.62
C CYS A 135 -9.77 -2.50 7.32
N LYS A 136 -9.38 -1.51 8.12
CA LYS A 136 -9.85 -0.13 7.99
C LYS A 136 -8.86 0.76 7.25
N PRO A 137 -9.35 1.83 6.59
CA PRO A 137 -8.49 2.91 6.15
C PRO A 137 -7.70 3.52 7.33
N ILE A 138 -6.42 3.80 7.11
CA ILE A 138 -5.53 4.40 8.12
C ILE A 138 -5.82 5.90 8.21
N ASP A 139 -6.06 6.35 9.44
CA ASP A 139 -6.18 7.77 9.75
C ASP A 139 -4.85 8.50 9.50
N ASN A 140 -4.91 9.73 8.99
CA ASN A 140 -3.74 10.56 8.71
C ASN A 140 -2.73 9.96 7.71
N ILE A 141 -3.15 8.99 6.89
CA ILE A 141 -2.25 8.39 5.89
C ILE A 141 -1.73 9.38 4.83
N LEU A 142 -2.39 10.52 4.68
CA LEU A 142 -1.99 11.58 3.74
C LEU A 142 -0.98 12.58 4.33
N MET A 143 -0.38 12.29 5.49
CA MET A 143 0.69 13.11 6.07
C MET A 143 1.88 13.24 5.12
N TYR A 144 2.64 14.33 5.26
CA TYR A 144 3.74 14.68 4.36
C TYR A 144 4.81 13.57 4.22
N ASP A 145 5.00 12.77 5.27
CA ASP A 145 5.98 11.70 5.37
C ASP A 145 5.40 10.30 5.06
N TRP A 146 4.19 10.21 4.48
CA TRP A 146 3.53 8.93 4.20
C TRP A 146 4.42 7.95 3.43
N HIS A 147 5.25 8.45 2.52
CA HIS A 147 6.16 7.65 1.70
C HIS A 147 7.31 7.06 2.53
N ILE A 148 7.78 7.79 3.55
CA ILE A 148 8.79 7.31 4.50
C ILE A 148 8.19 6.22 5.39
N ARG A 149 6.97 6.46 5.91
CA ARG A 149 6.22 5.48 6.72
C ARG A 149 5.94 4.20 5.93
N LYS A 150 5.61 4.33 4.64
CA LYS A 150 5.43 3.22 3.71
C LYS A 150 6.70 2.38 3.61
N ILE A 151 7.86 3.00 3.33
CA ILE A 151 9.12 2.25 3.16
C ILE A 151 9.49 1.49 4.44
N LEU A 152 9.30 2.10 5.61
CA LEU A 152 9.51 1.42 6.89
C LEU A 152 8.58 0.21 7.06
N TYR A 153 7.31 0.37 6.69
CA TYR A 153 6.35 -0.73 6.79
C TYR A 153 6.66 -1.86 5.80
N ASP A 154 7.05 -1.51 4.56
CA ASP A 154 7.51 -2.47 3.56
C ASP A 154 8.70 -3.28 4.09
N TYR A 155 9.64 -2.64 4.81
CA TYR A 155 10.72 -3.35 5.47
C TYR A 155 10.27 -4.34 6.52
N PHE A 156 9.28 -4.00 7.36
CA PHE A 156 8.72 -4.95 8.33
C PHE A 156 8.11 -6.17 7.65
N VAL A 157 7.47 -5.96 6.50
CA VAL A 157 6.89 -7.01 5.66
C VAL A 157 7.98 -7.88 5.02
N ASP A 158 9.09 -7.27 4.60
CA ASP A 158 10.14 -7.92 3.81
C ASP A 158 11.26 -8.55 4.65
N TYR A 159 11.38 -8.16 5.92
CA TYR A 159 12.49 -8.51 6.80
C TYR A 159 12.76 -10.02 6.87
N SER A 160 11.71 -10.83 7.04
CA SER A 160 11.85 -12.29 7.13
C SER A 160 12.41 -12.91 5.84
N ALA A 161 12.00 -12.39 4.68
CA ALA A 161 12.51 -12.84 3.38
C ALA A 161 13.99 -12.45 3.22
N ILE A 162 14.31 -11.18 3.51
CA ILE A 162 15.68 -10.65 3.46
C ILE A 162 16.62 -11.44 4.37
N LYS A 163 16.21 -11.71 5.61
CA LYS A 163 16.97 -12.53 6.57
C LYS A 163 17.21 -13.95 6.04
N GLY A 164 16.23 -14.54 5.37
CA GLY A 164 16.34 -15.84 4.73
C GLY A 164 17.38 -15.86 3.60
N TYR A 165 17.39 -14.83 2.75
CA TYR A 165 18.38 -14.70 1.67
C TYR A 165 19.81 -14.63 2.22
N PHE A 166 20.07 -13.82 3.24
CA PHE A 166 21.42 -13.73 3.83
C PHE A 166 21.93 -15.03 4.44
N LYS A 167 21.03 -15.85 4.99
CA LYS A 167 21.40 -17.15 5.56
C LYS A 167 21.82 -18.14 4.47
N ASN A 168 21.22 -18.06 3.29
CA ASN A 168 21.32 -19.10 2.26
C ASN A 168 22.24 -18.70 1.10
N TYR A 169 22.47 -17.40 0.86
CA TYR A 169 23.22 -16.89 -0.29
C TYR A 169 24.11 -15.71 0.11
N LYS A 170 25.40 -15.99 0.39
CA LYS A 170 26.37 -14.95 0.80
C LYS A 170 26.53 -13.82 -0.23
N ASP A 171 26.42 -14.15 -1.52
CA ASP A 171 26.60 -13.18 -2.61
C ASP A 171 25.38 -12.27 -2.83
N GLU A 172 24.22 -12.62 -2.28
CA GLU A 172 23.00 -11.78 -2.34
C GLU A 172 23.00 -10.65 -1.31
N CYS A 173 24.01 -10.57 -0.43
CA CYS A 173 24.15 -9.45 0.51
C CYS A 173 24.21 -8.11 -0.23
N ASN A 174 24.95 -8.06 -1.34
CA ASN A 174 25.08 -6.87 -2.18
C ASN A 174 23.74 -6.44 -2.81
N LYS A 175 22.80 -7.37 -3.03
CA LYS A 175 21.48 -7.08 -3.64
C LYS A 175 20.63 -6.20 -2.71
N TYR A 176 20.70 -6.42 -1.40
CA TYR A 176 19.88 -5.73 -0.42
C TYR A 176 20.65 -4.71 0.43
N TYR A 177 21.96 -4.57 0.24
CA TYR A 177 22.81 -3.64 0.99
C TYR A 177 22.28 -2.19 0.93
N THR A 178 22.07 -1.65 -0.28
CA THR A 178 21.52 -0.30 -0.49
C THR A 178 20.14 -0.14 0.16
N TYR A 179 19.32 -1.19 0.12
CA TYR A 179 18.00 -1.18 0.76
C TYR A 179 18.13 -1.05 2.28
N LEU A 180 19.04 -1.78 2.92
CA LEU A 180 19.27 -1.67 4.36
C LEU A 180 19.86 -0.31 4.77
N GLU A 181 20.74 0.29 3.97
CA GLU A 181 21.25 1.64 4.22
C GLU A 181 20.13 2.69 4.24
N ILE A 182 19.18 2.59 3.31
CA ILE A 182 17.98 3.44 3.29
C ILE A 182 17.17 3.25 4.57
N ILE A 183 16.97 2.01 5.02
CA ILE A 183 16.24 1.71 6.25
C ILE A 183 16.93 2.32 7.48
N ILE A 184 18.26 2.25 7.58
CA ILE A 184 19.03 2.90 8.65
C ILE A 184 18.76 4.41 8.67
N ASP A 185 18.76 5.06 7.51
CA ASP A 185 18.48 6.49 7.43
C ASP A 185 17.03 6.85 7.75
N ILE A 186 16.08 5.94 7.49
CA ILE A 186 14.67 6.08 7.91
C ILE A 186 14.53 5.98 9.43
N TYR A 187 15.25 5.06 10.08
CA TYR A 187 15.28 5.00 11.55
C TYR A 187 15.79 6.31 12.15
N LYS A 188 16.90 6.87 11.62
CA LYS A 188 17.41 8.19 12.03
C LYS A 188 16.44 9.34 11.77
N TYR A 189 15.55 9.22 10.78
CA TYR A 189 14.50 10.22 10.54
C TYR A 189 13.47 10.19 11.67
N PHE A 190 12.99 9.01 12.06
CA PHE A 190 11.98 8.86 13.12
C PHE A 190 12.53 9.09 14.53
N ASP A 191 13.80 8.78 14.78
CA ASP A 191 14.51 9.04 16.05
C ASP A 191 14.49 10.52 16.46
N LYS A 192 14.29 11.44 15.51
CA LYS A 192 14.18 12.89 15.80
C LYS A 192 12.85 13.30 16.41
N PHE A 193 11.85 12.42 16.36
CA PHE A 193 10.48 12.70 16.78
C PHE A 193 10.04 11.85 17.99
N CYS A 194 10.82 10.86 18.39
CA CYS A 194 10.58 9.95 19.51
C CYS A 194 11.59 10.20 20.62
#